data_AF-A0A7X8Z243-F1
#
_entry.id   AF-A0A7X8Z243-F1
#
_cell.length_a   1.000
_cell.length_b   1.000
_cell.length_c   1.000
_cell.angle_alpha   90.00
_cell.angle_beta   90.00
_cell.angle_gamma   90.00
#
_symmetry.space_group_name_H-M   'P 1'
#
loop_
_entity.id
_entity.type
_entity.pdbx_description
1 polymer ?
#
loop_
_entity_poly.entity_id
_entity_poly.type
_entity_poly.pdbx_seq_one_letter_code
_entity_poly.pdbx_strand_id
1 'polypeptide(L)'
;MTNVPLFTDRATRTLTLQAASLCIDAGEGVAGLTIDYAGDPRPAGAGPDIGAYEYPSGWDAGYTAIGGGWRRLGWFGDYVPMSDWIFHNKHGFWYPAPSSTPQNIWFYTQDMGWLYTSSTQYPFLYRANDGAWLWYNGSTNPRWFRNMTAGTWESWP
;
A
#
# COMPACT_ATOMS: atom_id res chain seq x y z
N MET A 1 27.04 -6.35 -20.21
CA MET A 1 25.76 -7.05 -20.42
C MET A 1 24.84 -6.67 -19.26
N THR A 2 23.82 -5.87 -19.52
CA THR A 2 22.87 -5.43 -18.50
C THR A 2 21.99 -6.60 -18.11
N ASN A 3 21.86 -6.88 -16.81
CA ASN A 3 21.07 -8.00 -16.30
C ASN A 3 19.58 -7.66 -16.44
N VAL A 4 19.02 -7.82 -17.65
CA VAL A 4 17.76 -7.20 -18.12
C VAL A 4 16.54 -7.42 -17.21
N PRO A 5 16.34 -8.57 -16.53
CA PRO A 5 15.21 -8.68 -15.61
C PRO A 5 15.48 -8.07 -14.23
N LEU A 6 16.74 -7.82 -13.87
CA LEU A 6 17.15 -7.27 -12.57
C LEU A 6 16.38 -7.92 -11.40
N PHE A 7 16.48 -9.24 -11.29
CA PHE A 7 15.82 -9.99 -10.21
C PHE A 7 16.37 -9.62 -8.84
N THR A 8 15.52 -9.68 -7.82
CA THR A 8 15.88 -9.47 -6.41
C THR A 8 17.01 -10.40 -5.98
N ASP A 9 16.90 -11.71 -6.27
CA ASP A 9 18.01 -12.65 -6.10
C ASP A 9 17.91 -13.84 -7.06
N ARG A 10 18.73 -13.81 -8.12
CA ARG A 10 18.80 -14.90 -9.11
C ARG A 10 19.41 -16.19 -8.57
N ALA A 11 20.28 -16.12 -7.55
CA ALA A 11 21.02 -17.28 -7.05
C ALA A 11 20.12 -18.16 -6.18
N THR A 12 19.24 -17.54 -5.40
CA THR A 12 18.24 -18.24 -4.57
C THR A 12 16.91 -18.47 -5.26
N ARG A 13 16.78 -18.06 -6.54
CA ARG A 13 15.54 -18.11 -7.33
C ARG A 13 14.40 -17.24 -6.77
N THR A 14 14.76 -16.13 -6.13
CA THR A 14 13.81 -15.05 -5.81
C THR A 14 13.68 -14.17 -7.06
N LEU A 15 12.76 -14.55 -7.95
CA LEU A 15 12.61 -13.99 -9.30
C LEU A 15 11.66 -12.79 -9.38
N THR A 16 11.37 -12.12 -8.28
CA THR A 16 10.69 -10.81 -8.29
C THR A 16 11.60 -9.74 -8.88
N LEU A 17 11.02 -8.68 -9.47
CA LEU A 17 11.76 -7.60 -10.10
C LEU A 17 12.20 -6.53 -9.07
N GLN A 18 13.38 -5.94 -9.27
CA GLN A 18 13.78 -4.72 -8.57
C GLN A 18 13.18 -3.49 -9.27
N ALA A 19 13.05 -2.37 -8.54
CA ALA A 19 12.44 -1.12 -9.00
C ALA A 19 13.04 -0.53 -10.30
N ALA A 20 14.29 -0.85 -10.62
CA ALA A 20 14.98 -0.39 -11.82
C ALA A 20 14.92 -1.39 -12.99
N SER A 21 14.13 -2.46 -12.87
CA SER A 21 13.99 -3.46 -13.91
C SER A 21 13.29 -2.89 -15.14
N LEU A 22 13.83 -3.16 -16.33
CA LEU A 22 13.19 -2.81 -17.60
C LEU A 22 12.05 -3.77 -17.98
N CYS A 23 11.84 -4.81 -17.16
CA CYS A 23 10.72 -5.73 -17.34
C CYS A 23 9.41 -5.20 -16.73
N ILE A 24 9.47 -4.10 -15.96
CA ILE A 24 8.29 -3.46 -15.38
C ILE A 24 7.46 -2.79 -16.50
N ASP A 25 6.16 -3.05 -16.54
CA ASP A 25 5.18 -2.52 -17.50
C ASP A 25 5.52 -2.77 -18.98
N ALA A 26 6.41 -3.72 -19.27
CA ALA A 26 6.97 -3.92 -20.61
C ALA A 26 6.34 -5.10 -21.39
N GLY A 27 5.45 -5.85 -20.76
CA GLY A 27 4.75 -6.99 -21.34
C GLY A 27 3.46 -6.60 -22.07
N GLU A 28 2.88 -7.59 -22.75
CA GLU A 28 1.59 -7.46 -23.44
C GLU A 28 0.53 -8.28 -22.69
N GLY A 29 -0.71 -7.79 -22.69
CA GLY A 29 -1.84 -8.49 -22.08
C GLY A 29 -2.13 -9.82 -22.78
N VAL A 30 -2.26 -10.89 -21.99
CA VAL A 30 -2.70 -12.20 -22.50
C VAL A 30 -4.05 -12.54 -21.90
N ALA A 31 -5.05 -12.76 -22.76
CA ALA A 31 -6.40 -13.06 -22.32
C ALA A 31 -6.44 -14.30 -21.41
N GLY A 32 -7.10 -14.17 -20.25
CA GLY A 32 -7.22 -15.25 -19.25
C GLY A 32 -6.11 -15.29 -18.19
N LEU A 33 -5.04 -14.50 -18.32
CA LEU A 33 -4.01 -14.34 -17.29
C LEU A 33 -4.30 -13.10 -16.44
N THR A 34 -5.03 -13.28 -15.33
CA THR A 34 -5.51 -12.17 -14.48
C THR A 34 -4.72 -11.98 -13.19
N ILE A 35 -3.87 -12.94 -12.82
CA ILE A 35 -2.97 -12.86 -11.67
C ILE A 35 -1.58 -13.38 -12.03
N ASP A 36 -0.58 -12.93 -11.29
CA ASP A 36 0.79 -13.45 -11.36
C ASP A 36 0.99 -14.71 -10.48
N TYR A 37 2.23 -15.18 -10.32
CA TYR A 37 2.53 -16.34 -9.48
C TYR A 37 2.34 -16.09 -7.97
N ALA A 38 2.47 -14.84 -7.51
CA ALA A 38 2.23 -14.44 -6.12
C ALA A 38 0.74 -14.19 -5.81
N GLY A 39 -0.12 -14.15 -6.83
CA GLY A 39 -1.53 -13.81 -6.73
C GLY A 39 -1.81 -12.32 -6.86
N ASP A 40 -0.82 -11.52 -7.25
CA ASP A 40 -0.98 -10.10 -7.56
C ASP A 40 -1.78 -9.92 -8.85
N PRO A 41 -2.63 -8.87 -8.95
CA PRO A 41 -3.33 -8.55 -10.19
C PRO A 41 -2.36 -8.39 -11.37
N ARG A 42 -2.73 -8.91 -12.53
CA ARG A 42 -2.02 -8.69 -13.79
C ARG A 42 -2.90 -7.87 -14.76
N PRO A 43 -2.47 -6.66 -15.16
CA PRO A 43 -1.27 -5.94 -14.73
C PRO A 43 -1.38 -5.39 -13.31
N ALA A 44 -0.26 -5.30 -12.59
CA ALA A 44 -0.21 -4.55 -11.33
C ALA A 44 0.04 -3.05 -11.58
N GLY A 45 0.72 -2.70 -12.67
CA GLY A 45 1.05 -1.33 -13.09
C GLY A 45 0.32 -0.87 -14.36
N ALA A 46 1.00 -0.07 -15.17
CA ALA A 46 0.50 0.42 -16.47
C ALA A 46 0.40 -0.69 -17.53
N GLY A 47 1.15 -1.78 -17.36
CA GLY A 47 1.09 -2.97 -18.22
C GLY A 47 1.59 -4.21 -17.47
N PRO A 48 1.42 -5.42 -18.02
CA PRO A 48 1.94 -6.63 -17.38
C PRO A 48 3.46 -6.60 -17.35
N ASP A 49 4.05 -7.04 -16.26
CA ASP A 49 5.49 -7.20 -16.19
C ASP A 49 5.96 -8.42 -17.00
N ILE A 50 7.13 -8.30 -17.65
CA ILE A 50 7.76 -9.44 -18.32
C ILE A 50 8.31 -10.38 -17.24
N GLY A 51 7.59 -11.49 -17.01
CA GLY A 51 7.99 -12.52 -16.06
C GLY A 51 6.79 -13.24 -15.44
N ALA A 52 7.08 -14.01 -14.39
CA ALA A 52 6.07 -14.72 -13.60
C ALA A 52 5.52 -13.89 -12.42
N TYR A 53 6.18 -12.77 -12.10
CA TYR A 53 5.83 -11.89 -10.99
C TYR A 53 5.59 -10.48 -11.51
N GLU A 54 4.61 -9.79 -10.94
CA GLU A 54 4.40 -8.36 -11.12
C GLU A 54 5.18 -7.58 -10.04
N TYR A 55 5.73 -6.44 -10.41
CA TYR A 55 6.32 -5.50 -9.48
C TYR A 55 5.18 -4.80 -8.73
N PRO A 56 5.13 -4.89 -7.40
CA PRO A 56 4.05 -4.29 -6.64
C PRO A 56 3.94 -2.80 -6.94
N SER A 57 2.78 -2.39 -7.45
CA SER A 57 2.48 -1.01 -7.80
C SER A 57 1.37 -0.46 -6.90
N GLY A 58 1.40 0.84 -6.63
CA GLY A 58 0.44 1.53 -5.75
C GLY A 58 0.91 1.70 -4.31
N TRP A 59 0.01 2.23 -3.48
CA TRP A 59 0.31 2.65 -2.10
C TRP A 59 0.70 1.48 -1.19
N ASP A 60 0.21 0.28 -1.51
CA ASP A 60 0.42 -0.95 -0.79
C ASP A 60 1.48 -1.87 -1.40
N ALA A 61 2.36 -1.32 -2.25
CA ALA A 61 3.50 -2.06 -2.77
C ALA A 61 4.31 -2.70 -1.62
N GLY A 62 4.56 -4.01 -1.74
CA GLY A 62 5.24 -4.81 -0.72
C GLY A 62 4.33 -5.50 0.29
N TYR A 63 3.02 -5.61 0.01
CA TYR A 63 2.11 -6.38 0.86
C TYR A 63 2.36 -7.89 0.78
N THR A 64 1.97 -8.62 1.82
CA THR A 64 1.86 -10.08 1.83
C THR A 64 0.39 -10.48 1.79
N ALA A 65 -0.02 -11.31 0.85
CA ALA A 65 -1.35 -11.92 0.84
C ALA A 65 -1.46 -12.92 2.01
N ILE A 66 -2.49 -12.75 2.86
CA ILE A 66 -2.71 -13.60 4.06
C ILE A 66 -4.00 -14.44 3.98
N GLY A 67 -4.65 -14.46 2.81
CA GLY A 67 -5.81 -15.30 2.51
C GLY A 67 -7.16 -14.57 2.64
N GLY A 68 -8.18 -15.06 1.94
CA GLY A 68 -9.54 -14.47 1.98
C GLY A 68 -9.62 -13.02 1.49
N GLY A 69 -8.71 -12.61 0.58
CA GLY A 69 -8.59 -11.23 0.09
C GLY A 69 -7.81 -10.30 1.03
N TRP A 70 -7.46 -10.73 2.24
CA TRP A 70 -6.69 -9.92 3.17
C TRP A 70 -5.22 -9.80 2.76
N ARG A 71 -4.69 -8.61 3.00
CA ARG A 71 -3.31 -8.21 2.77
C ARG A 71 -2.70 -7.68 4.07
N ARG A 72 -1.41 -7.91 4.26
CA ARG A 72 -0.61 -7.35 5.37
C ARG A 72 0.51 -6.50 4.83
N LEU A 73 0.63 -5.28 5.33
CA LEU A 73 1.82 -4.45 5.19
C LEU A 73 2.53 -4.40 6.55
N GLY A 74 3.82 -4.73 6.58
CA GLY A 74 4.58 -4.79 7.84
C GLY A 74 4.56 -3.47 8.63
N TRP A 75 4.47 -2.34 7.92
CA TRP A 75 4.40 -1.01 8.53
C TRP A 75 2.97 -0.55 8.83
N PHE A 76 1.97 -0.90 8.00
CA PHE A 76 0.60 -0.37 8.12
C PHE A 76 -0.31 -1.23 8.99
N GLY A 77 -0.22 -2.56 8.83
CA GLY A 77 -1.13 -3.53 9.41
C GLY A 77 -1.91 -4.33 8.35
N ASP A 78 -3.07 -4.84 8.76
CA ASP A 78 -3.90 -5.74 7.95
C ASP A 78 -5.08 -5.00 7.37
N TYR A 79 -5.33 -5.19 6.08
CA TYR A 79 -6.45 -4.59 5.38
C TYR A 79 -6.93 -5.50 4.25
N VAL A 80 -8.13 -5.23 3.77
CA VAL A 80 -8.70 -5.88 2.59
C VAL A 80 -9.09 -4.79 1.57
N PRO A 81 -8.66 -4.89 0.30
CA PRO A 81 -9.16 -4.03 -0.76
C PRO A 81 -10.67 -4.22 -0.98
N MET A 82 -11.38 -3.12 -1.18
CA MET A 82 -12.82 -3.05 -1.42
C MET A 82 -13.11 -2.07 -2.57
N SER A 83 -12.78 -2.49 -3.80
CA SER A 83 -12.74 -1.62 -4.98
C SER A 83 -11.74 -0.46 -4.76
N ASP A 84 -12.20 0.79 -4.80
CA ASP A 84 -11.32 1.95 -4.63
C ASP A 84 -11.03 2.27 -3.16
N TRP A 85 -11.73 1.59 -2.24
CA TRP A 85 -11.54 1.72 -0.81
C TRP A 85 -10.75 0.54 -0.26
N ILE A 86 -10.27 0.68 0.96
CA ILE A 86 -9.82 -0.44 1.77
C ILE A 86 -10.63 -0.49 3.06
N PHE A 87 -10.78 -1.68 3.61
CA PHE A 87 -11.11 -1.85 5.01
C PHE A 87 -9.85 -2.27 5.76
N HIS A 88 -9.34 -1.39 6.62
CA HIS A 88 -8.21 -1.69 7.49
C HIS A 88 -8.72 -2.15 8.86
N ASN A 89 -8.17 -3.25 9.39
CA ASN A 89 -8.70 -3.93 10.58
C ASN A 89 -8.79 -3.03 11.83
N LYS A 90 -7.92 -2.03 11.92
CA LYS A 90 -7.92 -1.05 13.02
C LYS A 90 -8.51 0.31 12.66
N HIS A 91 -8.61 0.62 11.37
CA HIS A 91 -8.91 1.97 10.87
C HIS A 91 -10.27 2.11 10.18
N GLY A 92 -10.90 0.99 9.84
CA GLY A 92 -12.13 0.99 9.07
C GLY A 92 -11.88 1.37 7.61
N PHE A 93 -12.83 2.09 7.02
CA PHE A 93 -12.85 2.42 5.60
C PHE A 93 -12.00 3.63 5.25
N TRP A 94 -10.91 3.40 4.54
CA TRP A 94 -10.01 4.46 4.04
C TRP A 94 -9.93 4.38 2.52
N TYR A 95 -9.86 5.52 1.86
CA TYR A 95 -9.68 5.64 0.42
C TYR A 95 -8.24 6.07 0.12
N PRO A 96 -7.36 5.19 -0.40
CA PRO A 96 -6.06 5.61 -0.90
C PRO A 96 -6.22 6.47 -2.15
N ALA A 97 -5.62 7.67 -2.15
CA ALA A 97 -5.63 8.54 -3.31
C ALA A 97 -4.96 7.84 -4.51
N PRO A 98 -5.49 8.01 -5.74
CA PRO A 98 -4.85 7.49 -6.93
C PRO A 98 -3.41 7.99 -7.00
N SER A 99 -2.50 7.17 -7.54
CA SER A 99 -1.06 7.44 -7.63
C SER A 99 -0.27 7.49 -6.30
N SER A 100 -0.91 7.23 -5.16
CA SER A 100 -0.18 7.07 -3.89
C SER A 100 0.85 5.94 -4.00
N THR A 101 2.00 6.12 -3.35
CA THR A 101 3.10 5.14 -3.25
C THR A 101 3.44 4.92 -1.78
N PRO A 102 4.18 3.86 -1.39
CA PRO A 102 4.51 3.65 0.01
C PRO A 102 5.28 4.81 0.66
N GLN A 103 5.89 5.70 -0.10
CA GLN A 103 6.64 6.86 0.41
C GLN A 103 5.79 8.14 0.45
N ASN A 104 4.63 8.17 -0.19
CA ASN A 104 3.74 9.33 -0.28
C ASN A 104 2.30 8.86 -0.44
N ILE A 105 1.56 8.81 0.67
CA ILE A 105 0.19 8.31 0.68
C ILE A 105 -0.75 9.37 1.23
N TRP A 106 -1.79 9.66 0.46
CA TRP A 106 -2.97 10.36 0.97
C TRP A 106 -4.10 9.35 1.12
N PHE A 107 -4.68 9.28 2.31
CA PHE A 107 -5.91 8.54 2.57
C PHE A 107 -7.03 9.54 2.84
N TYR A 108 -8.17 9.38 2.16
CA TYR A 108 -9.40 10.04 2.59
C TYR A 108 -10.16 9.14 3.55
N THR A 109 -10.59 9.69 4.67
CA THR A 109 -11.50 9.05 5.61
C THR A 109 -12.77 9.89 5.74
N GLN A 110 -13.91 9.24 5.97
CA GLN A 110 -15.19 9.95 6.05
C GLN A 110 -15.28 10.87 7.28
N ASP A 111 -14.59 10.53 8.36
CA ASP A 111 -14.67 11.18 9.65
C ASP A 111 -13.59 12.25 9.86
N MET A 112 -12.40 12.10 9.27
CA MET A 112 -11.25 13.00 9.47
C MET A 112 -10.82 13.74 8.19
N GLY A 113 -11.37 13.38 7.03
CA GLY A 113 -11.00 13.95 5.73
C GLY A 113 -9.67 13.39 5.21
N TRP A 114 -8.88 14.22 4.54
CA TRP A 114 -7.59 13.81 3.98
C TRP A 114 -6.51 13.71 5.05
N LEU A 115 -5.90 12.52 5.14
CA LEU A 115 -4.80 12.16 6.01
C LEU A 115 -3.58 11.77 5.16
N TYR A 116 -2.42 12.34 5.44
CA TYR A 116 -1.16 11.98 4.80
C TYR A 116 -0.30 11.10 5.71
N THR A 117 0.36 10.09 5.14
CA THR A 117 1.38 9.27 5.81
C THR A 117 2.31 8.61 4.78
N SER A 118 3.24 7.79 5.27
CA SER A 118 4.11 6.95 4.46
C SER A 118 4.61 5.77 5.28
N SER A 119 5.25 4.81 4.61
CA SER A 119 5.87 3.62 5.20
C SER A 119 6.94 3.93 6.24
N THR A 120 7.51 5.13 6.24
CA THR A 120 8.49 5.60 7.24
C THR A 120 7.89 6.54 8.29
N GLN A 121 6.66 7.01 8.10
CA GLN A 121 6.00 7.96 9.01
C GLN A 121 4.90 7.33 9.85
N TYR A 122 4.19 6.32 9.34
CA TYR A 122 3.17 5.62 10.10
C TYR A 122 3.78 5.07 11.41
N PRO A 123 3.15 5.27 12.59
CA PRO A 123 1.74 5.63 12.82
C PRO A 123 1.43 7.14 12.93
N PHE A 124 2.30 8.03 12.44
CA PHE A 124 1.97 9.45 12.32
C PHE A 124 1.13 9.74 11.07
N LEU A 125 0.12 10.59 11.23
CA LEU A 125 -0.82 11.02 10.19
C LEU A 125 -0.90 12.54 10.19
N TYR A 126 -0.75 13.19 9.04
CA TYR A 126 -1.02 14.62 8.90
C TYR A 126 -2.45 14.83 8.41
N ARG A 127 -3.29 15.55 9.16
CA ARG A 127 -4.66 15.86 8.78
C ARG A 127 -4.74 17.20 8.06
N ALA A 128 -5.21 17.18 6.81
CA ALA A 128 -5.24 18.38 5.96
C ALA A 128 -6.24 19.44 6.44
N ASN A 129 -7.33 19.04 7.07
CA ASN A 129 -8.41 19.96 7.46
C ASN A 129 -7.97 21.03 8.47
N ASP A 130 -7.05 20.69 9.37
CA ASP A 130 -6.55 21.57 10.43
C ASP A 130 -5.02 21.65 10.49
N GLY A 131 -4.33 20.97 9.57
CA GLY A 131 -2.87 20.96 9.50
C GLY A 131 -2.18 20.29 10.69
N ALA A 132 -2.88 19.40 11.41
CA ALA A 132 -2.35 18.75 12.59
C ALA A 132 -1.59 17.46 12.27
N TRP A 133 -0.45 17.24 12.93
CA TRP A 133 0.15 15.91 13.00
C TRP A 133 -0.48 15.13 14.16
N LEU A 134 -0.90 13.91 13.87
CA LEU A 134 -1.55 13.00 14.80
C LEU A 134 -0.66 11.77 14.97
N TRP A 135 -0.40 11.36 16.21
CA TRP A 135 0.22 10.05 16.48
C TRP A 135 -0.86 9.05 16.87
N TYR A 136 -1.02 8.00 16.08
CA TYR A 136 -1.98 6.93 16.35
C TYR A 136 -1.40 5.90 17.35
N ASN A 137 -2.16 5.59 18.40
CA ASN A 137 -1.67 4.71 19.47
C ASN A 137 -1.94 3.20 19.25
N GLY A 138 -2.65 2.83 18.17
CA GLY A 138 -2.97 1.45 17.85
C GLY A 138 -4.31 0.92 18.37
N SER A 139 -5.15 1.76 19.01
CA SER A 139 -6.49 1.38 19.50
C SER A 139 -7.54 1.33 18.40
N THR A 140 -8.57 0.51 18.59
CA THR A 140 -9.68 0.37 17.63
C THR A 140 -11.00 0.56 18.35
N ASN A 141 -11.89 1.38 17.76
CA ASN A 141 -13.23 1.68 18.25
C ASN A 141 -13.32 2.06 19.76
N PRO A 142 -12.92 3.29 20.13
CA PRO A 142 -12.45 4.35 19.24
C PRO A 142 -10.94 4.24 18.94
N ARG A 143 -10.55 4.84 17.82
CA ARG A 143 -9.16 5.13 17.50
C ARG A 143 -8.70 6.34 18.30
N TRP A 144 -7.57 6.21 18.98
CA TRP A 144 -6.99 7.27 19.80
C TRP A 144 -5.74 7.86 19.15
N PHE A 145 -5.71 9.18 19.12
CA PHE A 145 -4.62 9.94 18.52
C PHE A 145 -4.12 11.03 19.47
N ARG A 146 -2.80 11.20 19.54
CA ARG A 146 -2.22 12.40 20.15
C ARG A 146 -2.09 13.48 19.08
N ASN A 147 -2.81 14.58 19.22
CA ASN A 147 -2.64 15.75 18.38
C ASN A 147 -1.34 16.47 18.79
N MET A 148 -0.34 16.41 17.93
CA MET A 148 1.01 16.94 18.19
C MET A 148 1.07 18.46 18.08
N THR A 149 0.12 19.07 17.37
CA THR A 149 0.00 20.53 17.26
C THR A 149 -0.65 21.13 18.50
N ALA A 150 -1.78 20.56 18.94
CA ALA A 150 -2.52 21.04 20.11
C ALA A 150 -1.97 20.49 21.45
N GLY A 151 -1.20 19.40 21.41
CA GLY A 151 -0.70 18.73 22.60
C GLY A 151 -1.78 17.94 23.36
N THR A 152 -2.95 17.70 22.78
CA THR A 152 -4.10 17.02 23.41
C THR A 152 -4.37 15.65 22.80
N TRP A 153 -5.11 14.81 23.53
CA TRP A 153 -5.64 13.56 22.99
C TRP A 153 -7.00 13.80 22.32
N GLU A 154 -7.24 13.11 21.22
CA GLU A 154 -8.53 13.06 20.54
C GLU A 154 -8.87 11.62 20.14
N SER A 155 -10.15 11.33 20.01
CA SER A 155 -10.63 10.01 19.61
C SER A 155 -11.66 10.13 18.49
N TRP A 156 -11.62 9.16 17.60
CA TRP A 156 -12.52 9.05 16.46
C TRP A 156 -13.07 7.61 16.41
N PRO A 157 -14.28 7.39 15.86
CA PRO A 157 -14.84 6.05 15.69
C PRO A 157 -13.86 5.06 15.05
#